data_AF-A0A3M9Z476-F1
#
_entry.id   AF-A0A3M9Z476-F1
#
_cell.length_a   1.000
_cell.length_b   1.000
_cell.length_c   1.000
_cell.angle_alpha   90.00
_cell.angle_beta   90.00
_cell.angle_gamma   90.00
#
_symmetry.space_group_name_H-M   'P 1'
#
loop_
_entity.id
_entity.type
_entity.pdbx_description
1 polymer ?
#
loop_
_entity_poly.entity_id
_entity_poly.type
_entity_poly.pdbx_seq_one_letter_code
_entity_poly.pdbx_strand_id
1 'polypeptide(L)'
;MQGLLQDFVSSYHQDSATMITRTSPRVRNLYLPIFTGLFTIVITQVLMTTPAQATCEYQGQIYETGETVGPYVCMPDGSWQPQ
;
A
#
# COMPACT_ATOMS: atom_id res chain seq x y z
N MET A 1 -23.06 -52.26 37.71
CA MET A 1 -22.49 -52.05 36.36
C MET A 1 -23.32 -51.00 35.61
N GLN A 2 -23.39 -49.76 36.11
CA GLN A 2 -24.24 -48.69 35.55
C GLN A 2 -23.47 -47.38 35.26
N GLY A 3 -22.16 -47.34 35.53
CA GLY A 3 -21.33 -46.15 35.33
C GLY A 3 -20.78 -45.96 33.90
N LEU A 4 -20.56 -47.04 33.14
CA LEU A 4 -19.87 -46.96 31.84
C LEU A 4 -20.72 -46.40 30.68
N LEU A 5 -22.05 -46.37 30.81
CA LEU A 5 -22.93 -45.83 29.76
C LEU A 5 -23.14 -44.31 29.88
N GLN A 6 -22.90 -43.72 31.05
CA GLN A 6 -23.01 -42.27 31.23
C GLN A 6 -21.81 -41.52 30.64
N ASP A 7 -20.61 -42.12 30.69
CA ASP A 7 -19.41 -41.54 30.08
C ASP A 7 -19.50 -41.52 28.55
N PHE A 8 -20.17 -42.51 27.94
CA PHE A 8 -20.30 -42.60 26.49
C PHE A 8 -21.27 -41.56 25.91
N VAL A 9 -22.37 -41.27 26.62
CA VAL A 9 -23.34 -40.22 26.22
C VAL A 9 -22.73 -38.82 26.35
N SER A 10 -21.85 -38.61 27.34
CA SER A 10 -21.14 -37.35 27.52
C SER A 10 -20.13 -37.07 26.39
N SER A 11 -19.53 -38.13 25.83
CA SER A 11 -18.59 -38.00 24.70
C SER A 11 -19.27 -37.73 23.35
N TYR A 12 -20.56 -38.06 23.19
CA TYR A 12 -21.26 -37.94 21.90
C TYR A 12 -21.81 -36.53 21.63
N HIS A 13 -21.91 -35.67 22.65
CA HIS A 13 -22.39 -34.30 22.49
C HIS A 13 -21.28 -33.27 22.17
N GLN A 14 -20.02 -33.71 22.14
CA GLN A 14 -18.86 -32.84 21.90
C GLN A 14 -18.51 -32.65 20.40
N ASP A 15 -19.33 -33.16 19.48
CA ASP A 15 -19.08 -33.09 18.02
C ASP A 15 -20.00 -32.10 17.29
N SER A 16 -20.46 -31.05 17.98
CA SER A 16 -21.11 -29.91 17.33
C SER A 16 -20.03 -28.95 16.83
N ALA A 17 -19.59 -29.23 15.60
CA ALA A 17 -18.66 -28.48 14.76
C ALA A 17 -18.71 -26.96 14.97
N THR A 18 -17.92 -26.47 15.92
CA THR A 18 -17.37 -25.13 15.83
C THR A 18 -16.03 -25.28 15.16
N MET A 19 -15.98 -24.97 13.86
CA MET A 19 -14.74 -24.72 13.15
C MET A 19 -14.14 -23.44 13.77
N ILE A 20 -13.53 -23.57 14.94
CA ILE A 20 -12.78 -22.49 15.56
C ILE A 20 -11.51 -22.41 14.73
N THR A 21 -11.50 -21.52 13.72
CA THR A 21 -10.29 -21.15 13.02
C THR A 21 -9.34 -20.61 14.09
N ARG A 22 -8.46 -21.48 14.62
CA ARG A 22 -7.35 -21.08 15.49
C ARG A 22 -6.40 -20.29 14.61
N THR A 23 -6.72 -19.03 14.36
CA THR A 23 -5.76 -18.06 13.85
C THR A 23 -4.75 -17.87 14.96
N SER A 24 -3.69 -18.68 14.90
CA SER A 24 -2.55 -18.62 15.80
C SER A 24 -2.06 -17.16 15.88
N PRO A 25 -1.98 -16.57 17.08
CA PRO A 25 -1.55 -15.18 17.24
C PRO A 25 -0.13 -14.95 16.70
N ARG A 26 0.69 -16.01 16.59
CA ARG A 26 2.01 -15.95 15.95
C ARG A 26 1.95 -15.60 14.47
N VAL A 27 0.94 -16.11 13.75
CA VAL A 27 0.81 -15.88 12.30
C VAL A 27 0.40 -14.44 12.04
N ARG A 28 -0.56 -13.91 12.82
CA ARG A 28 -0.97 -12.49 12.75
C ARG A 28 0.18 -11.53 13.03
N ASN A 29 1.07 -11.88 13.97
CA ASN A 29 2.23 -11.07 14.33
C ASN A 29 3.34 -11.09 13.27
N LEU A 30 3.35 -12.08 12.36
CA LEU A 30 4.30 -12.15 11.25
C LEU A 30 3.78 -11.45 9.99
N TYR A 31 2.48 -11.54 9.71
CA TYR A 31 1.88 -10.95 8.52
C TYR A 31 1.82 -9.42 8.57
N LEU A 32 1.52 -8.85 9.75
CA LEU A 32 1.46 -7.40 9.92
C LEU A 32 2.76 -6.67 9.54
N PRO A 33 3.95 -7.04 10.06
CA PRO A 33 5.20 -6.36 9.69
C PRO A 33 5.61 -6.59 8.23
N ILE A 34 5.25 -7.73 7.64
CA ILE A 34 5.52 -8.00 6.21
C ILE A 34 4.65 -7.09 5.35
N PHE A 35 3.36 -6.99 5.65
CA PHE A 35 2.43 -6.15 4.91
C PHE A 35 2.78 -4.67 5.04
N THR A 36 3.08 -4.20 6.25
CA THR A 36 3.50 -2.81 6.45
C THR A 36 4.83 -2.52 5.77
N GLY A 37 5.80 -3.44 5.80
CA GLY A 37 7.07 -3.29 5.10
C GLY A 37 6.93 -3.23 3.58
N LEU A 38 6.07 -4.07 2.98
CA LEU A 38 5.78 -4.00 1.55
C LEU A 38 5.10 -2.69 1.18
N PHE A 39 4.13 -2.26 1.98
CA PHE A 39 3.38 -1.02 1.74
C PHE A 39 4.28 0.22 1.87
N THR A 40 5.19 0.26 2.84
CA THR A 40 6.15 1.36 2.98
C THR A 40 7.10 1.42 1.78
N ILE A 41 7.61 0.29 1.30
CA ILE A 41 8.48 0.26 0.11
C ILE A 41 7.77 0.86 -1.10
N VAL A 42 6.52 0.46 -1.36
CA VAL A 42 5.73 0.98 -2.49
C VAL A 42 5.49 2.49 -2.34
N ILE A 43 5.10 2.97 -1.15
CA ILE A 43 4.87 4.40 -0.90
C ILE A 43 6.15 5.21 -1.11
N THR A 44 7.28 4.73 -0.57
CA THR A 44 8.57 5.42 -0.71
C THR A 44 8.98 5.54 -2.17
N GLN A 45 8.74 4.53 -3.00
CA GLN A 45 9.01 4.59 -4.44
C GLN A 45 8.15 5.62 -5.16
N VAL A 46 6.86 5.71 -4.84
CA VAL A 46 5.93 6.67 -5.46
C VAL A 46 6.29 8.11 -5.08
N LEU A 47 6.63 8.36 -3.81
CA LEU A 47 6.98 9.70 -3.32
C LEU A 47 8.27 10.28 -3.90
N MET A 48 9.23 9.43 -4.31
CA MET A 48 10.47 9.91 -4.94
C MET A 48 10.34 10.19 -6.45
N THR A 49 9.18 9.87 -7.06
CA THR A 49 8.97 10.05 -8.50
C THR A 49 8.22 11.32 -8.88
N THR A 50 8.04 12.29 -7.97
CA THR A 50 7.47 13.58 -8.38
C THR A 50 8.42 14.24 -9.37
N PRO A 51 8.03 14.41 -10.66
CA PRO A 51 8.84 15.19 -11.58
C PRO A 51 8.96 16.58 -10.97
N ALA A 52 10.18 17.10 -10.85
CA ALA A 52 10.37 18.50 -10.52
C ALA A 52 9.66 19.31 -11.62
N GLN A 53 8.52 19.89 -11.29
CA GLN A 53 7.84 20.84 -12.16
C GLN A 53 8.52 22.17 -11.94
N ALA A 54 9.46 22.51 -12.83
CA ALA A 54 10.06 23.83 -12.86
C ALA A 54 9.16 24.78 -13.66
N THR A 55 9.10 26.02 -13.21
CA THR A 55 8.48 27.10 -13.96
C THR A 55 9.55 27.92 -14.67
N CYS A 56 9.21 28.48 -15.83
CA CYS A 56 10.09 29.34 -16.60
C CYS A 56 9.62 30.78 -16.52
N GLU A 57 10.53 31.73 -16.31
CA GLU A 57 10.20 33.15 -16.36
C GLU A 57 10.50 33.72 -17.75
N TYR A 58 9.54 34.45 -18.32
CA TYR A 58 9.74 35.20 -19.56
C TYR A 58 9.06 36.57 -19.48
N GLN A 59 9.86 37.63 -19.60
CA GLN A 59 9.40 39.03 -19.49
C GLN A 59 8.59 39.33 -18.20
N GLY A 60 8.96 38.72 -17.08
CA GLY A 60 8.27 38.90 -15.79
C GLY A 60 6.95 38.16 -15.66
N GLN A 61 6.64 37.23 -16.56
CA GLN A 61 5.53 36.28 -16.45
C GLN A 61 6.08 34.88 -16.18
N ILE A 62 5.37 34.14 -15.33
CA ILE A 62 5.70 32.75 -14.98
C ILE A 62 4.94 31.83 -15.93
N TYR A 63 5.65 30.89 -16.53
CA TYR A 63 5.11 29.87 -17.42
C TYR A 63 5.33 28.48 -16.83
N GLU A 64 4.33 27.63 -16.93
CA GLU A 64 4.35 26.25 -16.46
C GLU A 64 5.14 25.35 -17.42
N THR A 65 5.61 24.20 -16.92
CA THR A 65 6.29 23.20 -17.76
C THR A 65 5.40 22.79 -18.94
N GLY A 66 5.94 22.87 -20.15
CA GLY A 66 5.25 22.56 -21.41
C GLY A 66 4.56 23.76 -22.06
N GLU A 67 4.48 24.91 -21.40
CA GLU A 67 3.97 26.13 -22.02
C GLU A 67 4.97 26.71 -23.04
N THR A 68 4.42 27.35 -24.07
CA THR A 68 5.20 27.82 -25.23
C THR A 68 5.16 29.34 -25.36
N VAL A 69 6.32 29.94 -25.62
CA VAL A 69 6.47 31.36 -25.93
C VAL A 69 7.20 31.51 -27.26
N GLY A 70 6.43 31.81 -28.32
CA GLY A 70 6.98 31.88 -29.68
C GLY A 70 7.54 30.52 -30.12
N PRO A 71 8.83 30.43 -30.51
CA PRO A 71 9.46 29.18 -30.89
C PRO A 71 10.03 28.39 -29.70
N TYR A 72 9.83 28.82 -28.45
CA TYR A 72 10.41 28.18 -27.27
C TYR A 72 9.36 27.47 -26.41
N VAL A 73 9.71 26.34 -25.82
CA VAL A 73 8.93 25.57 -24.85
C VAL A 73 9.63 25.55 -23.50
N CYS A 74 8.86 25.71 -22.41
CA CYS A 74 9.37 25.60 -21.05
C CYS A 74 9.59 24.13 -20.69
N MET A 75 10.84 23.78 -20.38
CA MET A 75 11.23 22.42 -20.05
C MET A 75 11.12 22.15 -18.54
N PRO A 76 11.01 20.87 -18.10
CA PRO A 76 10.91 20.52 -16.69
C PRO A 76 12.14 20.88 -15.85
N ASP A 77 13.27 21.19 -16.50
CA ASP A 77 14.49 21.67 -15.84
C ASP A 77 14.50 23.19 -15.61
N GLY A 78 13.44 23.89 -16.05
CA GLY A 78 13.31 25.35 -15.96
C GLY A 78 14.00 26.10 -17.11
N SER A 79 14.52 25.38 -18.11
CA SER A 79 15.13 25.98 -19.29
C SER A 79 14.13 26.19 -20.43
N TRP A 80 14.41 27.17 -21.30
CA TRP A 80 13.68 27.35 -22.55
C TRP A 80 14.39 26.56 -23.66
N GLN A 81 13.68 25.66 -24.34
CA GLN A 81 14.19 24.98 -25.53
C GLN A 81 13.43 25.36 -26.79
N PRO A 82 14.11 25.47 -27.94
CA PRO A 82 13.42 25.66 -29.21
C PRO A 82 12.59 24.43 -29.56
N GLN A 83 11.40 24.64 -30.13
CA GLN A 83 10.52 23.59 -30.64
C GLN A 83 11.05 22.97 -31.94
#